data_AF-A0A5S4WKZ9-F1
#
_entry.id   AF-A0A5S4WKZ9-F1
#
_cell.length_a   1.000
_cell.length_b   1.000
_cell.length_c   1.000
_cell.angle_alpha   90.00
_cell.angle_beta   90.00
_cell.angle_gamma   90.00
#
_symmetry.space_group_name_H-M   'P 1'
#
loop_
_entity.id
_entity.type
_entity.pdbx_description
1 polymer ?
#
loop_
_entity_poly.entity_id
_entity_poly.type
_entity_poly.pdbx_seq_one_letter_code
_entity_poly.pdbx_strand_id
1 'polypeptide(L)' 'MVSPDNKWYDPISERWIAPRELHAAAPSPHASENHVLELQRNVEIQRIWRALVDCCARK' A
#
# COMPACT_ATOMS: atom_id res chain seq x y z
N MET A 1 -15.57 21.66 7.64
CA MET A 1 -16.08 22.04 8.99
C MET A 1 -16.40 20.75 9.72
N VAL A 2 -15.66 20.43 10.78
CA VAL A 2 -15.88 19.24 11.61
C VAL A 2 -16.91 19.62 12.68
N SER A 3 -17.99 18.85 12.81
CA SER A 3 -18.99 19.08 13.88
C SER A 3 -18.46 18.63 15.25
N PRO A 4 -19.02 19.13 16.36
CA PRO A 4 -18.59 18.78 17.73
C PRO A 4 -18.56 17.28 18.03
N ASP A 5 -19.35 16.49 17.29
CA ASP A 5 -19.47 15.04 17.44
C ASP A 5 -18.48 14.23 16.57
N ASN A 6 -17.47 14.88 15.98
CA ASN A 6 -16.47 14.28 15.08
C ASN A 6 -17.06 13.57 13.84
N LYS A 7 -18.34 13.83 13.52
CA LYS A 7 -19.02 13.31 12.32
C LYS A 7 -18.77 14.23 11.12
N TRP A 8 -18.68 13.65 9.94
CA TRP A 8 -18.61 14.39 8.67
C TRP A 8 -19.87 14.12 7.84
N TYR A 9 -20.32 15.14 7.11
CA TYR A 9 -21.48 15.03 6.22
C TYR A 9 -21.04 14.60 4.82
N ASP A 10 -21.66 13.55 4.29
CA ASP A 10 -21.45 13.10 2.91
C ASP A 10 -22.63 13.55 2.01
N PRO A 11 -22.40 14.47 1.06
CA PRO A 11 -23.44 14.94 0.14
C PRO A 11 -23.87 13.88 -0.89
N ILE A 12 -23.04 12.87 -1.17
CA ILE A 12 -23.36 11.81 -2.13
C ILE A 12 -24.44 10.89 -1.55
N SER A 13 -24.33 10.62 -0.24
CA SER A 13 -25.21 9.69 0.48
C SER A 13 -26.25 10.37 1.37
N GLU A 14 -26.29 11.70 1.35
CA GLU A 14 -27.13 12.58 2.18
C GLU A 14 -27.16 12.18 3.67
N ARG A 15 -26.01 11.81 4.23
CA ARG A 15 -25.93 11.28 5.60
C ARG A 15 -24.70 11.73 6.36
N TRP A 16 -24.84 11.72 7.69
CA TRP A 16 -23.71 11.89 8.60
C TRP A 16 -22.98 10.57 8.79
N ILE A 17 -21.67 10.59 8.56
CA ILE A 17 -20.77 9.45 8.72
C ILE A 17 -19.94 9.66 9.99
N ALA A 18 -20.02 8.70 10.90
CA ALA A 18 -19.15 8.65 12.06
C ALA A 18 -17.78 8.08 11.63
N PRO A 19 -16.66 8.54 12.21
CA PRO A 19 -15.37 7.90 12.05
C PRO A 19 -15.49 6.43 12.43
N ARG A 20 -14.97 5.54 11.57
CA ARG A 20 -14.97 4.11 11.86
C ARG A 20 -14.12 3.89 13.11
N GLU A 21 -14.72 3.32 14.16
CA GLU A 21 -13.99 2.83 15.34
C GLU A 21 -12.77 2.03 14.84
N LEU A 22 -11.57 2.47 15.26
CA LEU A 22 -10.29 1.85 14.93
C LEU A 22 -10.16 0.51 15.67
N HIS A 23 -11.10 -0.42 15.46
CA HIS A 23 -10.84 -1.81 15.78
C HIS A 23 -9.70 -2.25 14.87
N ALA A 24 -8.55 -2.55 15.50
CA ALA A 24 -7.31 -2.96 14.88
C ALA A 24 -7.61 -3.73 13.60
N ALA A 25 -7.33 -3.07 12.46
CA ALA A 25 -7.66 -3.60 11.16
C ALA A 25 -7.05 -5.01 11.08
N ALA A 26 -7.90 -6.03 10.94
CA ALA A 26 -7.42 -7.37 10.63
C ALA A 26 -6.50 -7.26 9.41
N PRO A 27 -5.32 -7.91 9.42
CA PRO A 27 -4.39 -7.82 8.31
C PRO A 27 -5.13 -8.21 7.02
N SER A 28 -5.16 -7.28 6.08
CA SER A 28 -5.80 -7.50 4.78
C SER A 28 -5.10 -8.68 4.09
N PRO A 29 -5.83 -9.68 3.56
CA PRO A 29 -5.23 -10.76 2.78
C PRO A 29 -4.42 -10.24 1.57
N HIS A 30 -4.73 -9.04 1.07
CA HIS A 30 -3.94 -8.37 0.03
C HIS A 30 -2.52 -7.99 0.47
N ALA A 31 -2.23 -7.85 1.77
CA ALA A 31 -0.88 -7.54 2.24
C ALA A 31 0.09 -8.68 1.90
N SER A 32 -0.38 -9.94 1.97
CA SER A 32 0.42 -11.12 1.62
C SER A 32 0.69 -11.19 0.11
N GLU A 33 -0.32 -10.93 -0.72
CA GLU A 33 -0.18 -10.92 -2.18
C GLU A 33 0.78 -9.83 -2.65
N ASN A 34 0.67 -8.62 -2.08
CA ASN A 34 1.60 -7.53 -2.36
C ASN A 34 3.04 -7.88 -1.93
N HIS A 35 3.22 -8.58 -0.81
CA HIS A 35 4.56 -8.96 -0.34
C HIS A 35 5.26 -9.94 -1.29
N VAL A 36 4.52 -10.90 -1.87
CA VAL A 36 5.06 -11.84 -2.87
C VAL A 36 5.45 -11.11 -4.17
N LEU A 37 4.60 -10.17 -4.63
CA LEU A 37 4.88 -9.36 -5.81
C LEU A 37 6.10 -8.44 -5.61
N GLU A 38 6.21 -7.82 -4.43
CA GLU A 38 7.36 -7.00 -4.04
C GLU A 38 8.65 -7.83 -3.97
N LEU A 39 8.59 -9.06 -3.43
CA LEU A 39 9.73 -9.97 -3.41
C LEU A 39 10.20 -10.33 -4.82
N GLN A 40 9.25 -10.69 -5.70
CA GLN A 40 9.56 -11.02 -7.09
C GLN A 40 10.18 -9.82 -7.83
N ARG A 41 9.65 -8.61 -7.61
CA ARG A 41 10.20 -7.36 -8.16
C ARG A 41 11.63 -7.11 -7.70
N ASN A 42 11.92 -7.33 -6.42
CA ASN A 42 13.26 -7.15 -5.86
C ASN A 42 14.27 -8.15 -6.45
N VAL A 43 13.85 -9.40 -6.67
CA VAL A 43 14.70 -10.41 -7.34
C VAL A 43 15.05 -9.98 -8.76
N GLU A 44 14.10 -9.46 -9.53
CA GLU A 44 14.34 -8.98 -10.89
C GLU A 44 15.25 -7.74 -10.92
N ILE A 45 15.05 -6.78 -10.00
CA ILE A 45 15.94 -5.62 -9.86
C ILE A 45 17.38 -6.07 -9.59
N GLN A 46 17.59 -7.03 -8.68
CA GLN A 46 18.92 -7.55 -8.37
C GLN A 46 19.56 -8.29 -9.56
N ARG A 47 18.77 -9.02 -10.35
CA ARG A 47 19.23 -9.68 -11.58
C ARG A 47 19.71 -8.67 -12.61
N ILE A 48 18.90 -7.65 -12.88
CA ILE A 48 19.23 -6.57 -13.83
C ILE A 48 20.48 -5.82 -13.36
N TRP A 49 20.53 -5.45 -12.08
CA TRP A 49 21.68 -4.77 -11.50
C TRP A 49 22.98 -5.56 -11.71
N ARG A 50 22.96 -6.86 -11.40
CA ARG A 50 24.14 -7.72 -11.60
C ARG A 50 24.54 -7.82 -13.06
N ALA A 51 23.58 -7.95 -13.99
CA ALA A 51 23.87 -7.97 -15.42
C ALA A 51 24.53 -6.67 -15.91
N LEU A 52 24.07 -5.51 -15.42
CA LEU A 52 24.66 -4.21 -15.74
C LEU A 52 26.08 -4.08 -15.19
N VAL A 53 26.28 -4.43 -13.91
CA VAL A 53 27.60 -4.39 -13.26
C VAL A 53 28.58 -5.32 -13.97
N ASP A 54 28.16 -6.55 -14.28
CA ASP A 54 29.01 -7.53 -14.94
C ASP A 54 29.34 -7.14 -16.39
N CYS A 55 28.44 -6.44 -17.09
CA CYS A 55 28.72 -5.88 -18.42
C CYS A 55 29.82 -4.82 -18.36
N CYS A 56 29.70 -3.87 -17.42
CA CYS A 56 30.71 -2.82 -17.23
C CYS A 56 32.06 -3.36 -16.73
N ALA A 57 32.05 -4.47 -15.98
CA ALA A 57 33.26 -5.14 -15.49
C ALA A 57 33.97 -5.97 -16.56
N ARG A 58 33.27 -6.39 -17.62
CA ARG A 58 33.84 -7.05 -18.79
C ARG A 58 34.41 -6.00 -19.74
N LYS A 59 35.68 -5.63 -19.52
CA LYS A 59 36.53 -4.97 -20.52
C LYS A 59 36.94 -5.94 -21.62
#